data_AF-A0A350XJE9-F1
#
_entry.id   AF-A0A350XJE9-F1
#
_cell.length_a   1.000
_cell.length_b   1.000
_cell.length_c   1.000
_cell.angle_alpha   90.00
_cell.angle_beta   90.00
_cell.angle_gamma   90.00
#
_symmetry.space_group_name_H-M   'P 1'
#
loop_
_entity.id
_entity.type
_entity.pdbx_description
1 polymer ?
#
loop_
_entity_poly.entity_id
_entity_poly.type
_entity_poly.pdbx_seq_one_letter_code
_entity_poly.pdbx_strand_id
1 'polypeptide(L)'
;MAKEFANAETINYEEIDAGEALKEMTGGRGPDACIDAVGLEAHGTGLEGFYDEAKQAVRLETDRPTVLRQMMVACRKGGTLSIMGVYGGFVDKIPMGAAFNKGLTFKMGQMFGQKYMPMLLERVLEGEVDPSQVFTHRLSLDETKQGFEIFKHKKDNCIKVLLKPGL
;
A
#
# COMPACT_ATOMS: atom_id res chain seq x y z
N MET A 1 -13.53 -8.62 3.54
CA MET A 1 -12.22 -9.07 3.03
C MET A 1 -11.04 -8.84 3.98
N ALA A 2 -10.52 -7.63 4.24
CA ALA A 2 -9.29 -7.47 5.05
C ALA A 2 -9.36 -8.14 6.44
N LYS A 3 -10.46 -7.95 7.17
CA LYS A 3 -10.71 -8.59 8.47
C LYS A 3 -10.84 -10.11 8.37
N GLU A 4 -11.58 -10.61 7.38
CA GLU A 4 -11.92 -12.04 7.29
C GLU A 4 -10.81 -12.87 6.63
N PHE A 5 -10.18 -12.34 5.59
CA PHE A 5 -9.16 -13.03 4.80
C PHE A 5 -7.77 -12.91 5.43
N ALA A 6 -7.40 -11.71 5.89
CA ALA A 6 -6.06 -11.45 6.40
C ALA A 6 -6.00 -11.36 7.94
N ASN A 7 -7.12 -11.59 8.63
CA ASN A 7 -7.25 -11.38 10.08
C ASN A 7 -6.69 -10.02 10.52
N ALA A 8 -6.94 -8.98 9.71
CA ALA A 8 -6.35 -7.67 9.87
C ALA A 8 -7.34 -6.67 10.49
N GLU A 9 -6.86 -5.90 11.46
CA GLU A 9 -7.56 -4.70 11.91
C GLU A 9 -7.49 -3.60 10.83
N THR A 10 -8.57 -2.83 10.68
CA THR A 10 -8.69 -1.84 9.61
C THR A 10 -8.94 -0.46 10.18
N ILE A 11 -8.17 0.52 9.71
CA ILE A 11 -8.35 1.94 10.02
C ILE A 11 -8.84 2.65 8.75
N ASN A 12 -9.97 3.35 8.85
CA ASN A 12 -10.40 4.24 7.78
C ASN A 12 -9.74 5.62 7.98
N TYR A 13 -8.74 5.93 7.15
CA TYR A 13 -8.00 7.19 7.22
C TYR A 13 -8.84 8.42 6.83
N GLU A 14 -10.03 8.23 6.25
CA GLU A 14 -10.97 9.31 5.97
C GLU A 14 -11.75 9.76 7.22
N GLU A 15 -11.83 8.89 8.24
CA GLU A 15 -12.59 9.13 9.47
C GLU A 15 -11.69 9.52 10.64
N ILE A 16 -10.51 8.90 10.74
CA ILE A 16 -9.57 9.09 11.85
C ILE A 16 -8.13 9.23 11.34
N ASP A 17 -7.31 9.95 12.10
CA ASP A 17 -5.88 10.01 11.81
C ASP A 17 -5.24 8.64 12.03
N ALA A 18 -4.76 8.02 10.95
CA ALA A 18 -4.19 6.69 10.99
C ALA A 18 -2.91 6.61 11.87
N GLY A 19 -2.14 7.70 11.96
CA GLY A 19 -0.93 7.74 12.78
C GLY A 19 -1.24 7.72 14.27
N GLU A 20 -2.23 8.51 14.71
CA GLU A 20 -2.70 8.52 16.09
C GLU A 20 -3.40 7.20 16.46
N ALA A 21 -4.26 6.68 15.58
CA ALA A 21 -4.90 5.38 15.78
C ALA A 21 -3.86 4.26 15.98
N LEU A 22 -2.82 4.21 15.14
CA LEU A 22 -1.74 3.23 15.27
C LEU A 22 -0.95 3.39 16.57
N LYS A 23 -0.74 4.62 17.06
CA LYS A 23 -0.09 4.84 18.37
C LYS A 23 -0.99 4.33 19.49
N GLU A 24 -2.27 4.66 19.50
CA GLU A 24 -3.21 4.21 20.52
C GLU A 24 -3.27 2.68 20.59
N MET A 25 -3.46 2.03 19.44
CA MET A 25 -3.48 0.57 19.31
C MET A 25 -2.19 -0.11 19.78
N THR A 26 -1.06 0.61 19.80
CA THR A 26 0.26 0.09 20.19
C THR A 26 0.76 0.67 21.52
N GLY A 27 -0.12 1.21 22.36
CA GLY A 27 0.24 1.74 23.68
C GLY A 27 1.17 2.96 23.62
N GLY A 28 1.05 3.78 22.59
CA GLY A 28 1.85 4.98 22.33
C GLY A 28 3.22 4.73 21.68
N ARG A 29 3.58 3.47 21.41
CA ARG A 29 4.91 3.11 20.91
C ARG A 29 5.04 3.21 19.39
N GLY A 30 3.97 2.89 18.67
CA GLY A 30 3.97 2.72 17.22
C GLY A 30 4.29 1.28 16.77
N PRO A 31 3.95 0.90 15.53
CA PRO A 31 4.25 -0.43 14.99
C PRO A 31 5.76 -0.71 14.86
N ASP A 32 6.16 -1.98 15.04
CA ASP A 32 7.53 -2.45 14.82
C ASP A 32 8.01 -2.28 13.37
N ALA A 33 7.09 -2.52 12.43
CA ALA A 33 7.32 -2.37 11.02
C ALA A 33 6.10 -1.71 10.36
N CYS A 34 6.35 -0.89 9.34
CA CYS A 34 5.33 -0.32 8.49
C CYS A 34 5.63 -0.66 7.03
N ILE A 35 4.59 -0.99 6.26
CA ILE A 35 4.71 -1.35 4.84
C ILE A 35 3.93 -0.34 4.02
N ASP A 36 4.60 0.31 3.07
CA ASP A 36 3.95 1.08 2.01
C ASP A 36 3.64 0.15 0.84
N ALA A 37 2.33 -0.09 0.62
CA ALA A 37 1.76 -0.85 -0.49
C ALA A 37 0.90 0.03 -1.41
N VAL A 38 1.17 1.34 -1.44
CA VAL A 38 0.40 2.34 -2.20
C VAL A 38 1.25 3.00 -3.28
N GLY A 39 2.36 3.66 -2.92
CA GLY A 39 3.21 4.38 -3.88
C GLY A 39 2.56 5.64 -4.47
N LEU A 40 2.82 5.91 -5.76
CA LEU A 40 2.42 7.12 -6.52
C LEU A 40 0.94 7.54 -6.38
N GLU A 41 0.04 6.61 -6.08
CA GLU A 41 -1.40 6.84 -6.03
C GLU A 41 -1.94 7.12 -4.62
N ALA A 42 -1.08 7.53 -3.67
CA ALA A 42 -1.54 7.83 -2.32
C ALA A 42 -2.49 9.05 -2.30
N HIS A 43 -3.73 8.84 -1.86
CA HIS A 43 -4.67 9.92 -1.58
C HIS A 43 -4.44 10.46 -0.17
N GLY A 44 -4.38 11.78 -0.01
CA GLY A 44 -4.32 12.46 1.28
C GLY A 44 -5.57 13.31 1.50
N THR A 45 -6.00 13.44 2.76
CA THR A 45 -7.16 14.25 3.15
C THR A 45 -6.69 15.59 3.74
N GLY A 46 -7.29 16.71 3.33
CA GLY A 46 -7.01 18.06 3.87
C GLY A 46 -6.27 19.01 2.93
N LEU A 47 -5.80 20.15 3.46
CA LEU A 47 -5.12 21.21 2.71
C LEU A 47 -3.86 20.71 1.98
N GLU A 48 -3.12 19.76 2.57
CA GLU A 48 -1.97 19.11 1.93
C GLU A 48 -2.40 18.24 0.74
N GLY A 49 -3.52 17.51 0.85
CA GLY A 49 -4.06 16.71 -0.25
C GLY A 49 -4.49 17.55 -1.45
N PHE A 50 -5.12 18.70 -1.21
CA PHE A 50 -5.49 19.66 -2.26
C PHE A 50 -4.25 20.31 -2.90
N TYR A 51 -3.22 20.60 -2.11
CA TYR A 51 -1.97 21.19 -2.60
C TYR A 51 -1.17 20.22 -3.47
N ASP A 52 -1.05 18.96 -3.04
CA ASP A 52 -0.37 17.89 -3.77
C ASP A 52 -1.14 17.56 -5.07
N GLU A 53 -2.48 17.62 -5.05
CA GLU A 53 -3.34 17.45 -6.23
C GLU A 53 -3.23 18.62 -7.23
N ALA A 54 -3.20 19.86 -6.74
CA ALA A 54 -2.99 21.04 -7.57
C ALA A 54 -1.60 21.03 -8.22
N LYS A 55 -0.54 20.64 -7.49
CA LYS A 55 0.81 20.53 -8.02
C LYS A 55 1.00 19.40 -9.03
N GLN A 56 0.31 18.27 -8.85
CA GLN A 56 0.27 17.20 -9.84
C GLN A 56 -0.39 17.68 -11.14
N ALA A 57 -1.49 18.44 -11.04
CA ALA A 57 -2.18 19.01 -12.19
C ALA A 57 -1.30 20.00 -12.98
N VAL A 58 -0.38 20.71 -12.32
CA VAL A 58 0.61 21.59 -12.97
C VAL A 58 1.99 20.95 -13.18
N ARG A 59 2.12 19.63 -12.98
CA ARG A 59 3.38 18.85 -13.10
C ARG A 59 4.54 19.36 -12.23
N LEU A 60 4.26 20.04 -11.13
CA LEU A 60 5.27 20.53 -10.19
C LEU A 60 5.65 19.50 -9.11
N GLU A 61 4.83 18.48 -8.88
CA GLU A 61 5.14 17.33 -8.01
C GLU A 61 4.83 16.03 -8.76
N THR A 62 5.76 15.07 -8.72
CA THR A 62 5.64 13.80 -9.43
C THR A 62 4.96 12.72 -8.57
N ASP A 63 5.14 12.77 -7.25
CA ASP A 63 4.77 11.69 -6.32
C ASP A 63 4.00 12.26 -5.10
N ARG A 64 2.98 11.55 -4.58
CA ARG A 64 2.24 11.90 -3.33
C ARG A 64 2.77 11.05 -2.16
N PRO A 65 3.67 11.53 -1.29
CA PRO A 65 4.30 10.68 -0.29
C PRO A 65 3.57 10.65 1.05
N THR A 66 2.24 10.82 1.05
CA THR A 66 1.42 10.82 2.27
C THR A 66 1.67 9.59 3.14
N VAL A 67 1.72 8.41 2.50
CA VAL A 67 1.98 7.13 3.18
C VAL A 67 3.40 7.09 3.77
N LEU A 68 4.41 7.61 3.06
CA LEU A 68 5.78 7.70 3.58
C LEU A 68 5.86 8.61 4.81
N ARG A 69 5.20 9.78 4.76
CA ARG A 69 5.13 10.70 5.91
C ARG A 69 4.46 10.02 7.11
N GLN A 70 3.30 9.39 6.88
CA GLN A 70 2.54 8.71 7.92
C GLN A 70 3.33 7.55 8.54
N MET A 71 3.94 6.66 7.74
CA MET A 71 4.70 5.53 8.27
C MET A 71 5.93 5.99 9.07
N MET A 72 6.60 7.07 8.68
CA MET A 72 7.75 7.61 9.44
C MET A 72 7.31 8.18 10.79
N VAL A 73 6.14 8.79 10.87
CA VAL A 73 5.58 9.34 12.12
C VAL A 73 4.97 8.24 12.99
N ALA A 74 4.35 7.22 12.40
CA ALA A 74 3.69 6.13 13.13
C ALA A 74 4.68 5.07 13.62
N CYS A 75 5.69 4.71 12.84
CA CYS A 75 6.61 3.63 13.20
C CYS A 75 7.41 3.96 14.47
N ARG A 76 7.63 2.93 15.30
CA ARG A 76 8.38 3.10 16.54
C ARG A 76 9.84 3.47 16.30
N LYS A 77 10.51 3.96 17.35
CA LYS A 77 11.97 4.10 17.37
C LYS A 77 12.64 2.74 17.10
N GLY A 78 13.65 2.72 16.24
CA GLY A 78 14.36 1.52 15.79
C GLY A 78 13.52 0.58 14.93
N GLY A 79 12.41 1.05 14.35
CA GLY A 79 11.51 0.25 13.51
C GLY A 79 11.97 0.18 12.05
N THR A 80 11.25 -0.63 11.26
CA THR A 80 11.54 -0.83 9.82
C THR A 80 10.41 -0.29 8.93
N LEU A 81 10.78 0.47 7.92
CA LEU A 81 9.89 0.92 6.85
C LEU A 81 10.19 0.09 5.58
N SER A 82 9.22 -0.71 5.15
CA SER A 82 9.29 -1.47 3.89
C SER A 82 8.48 -0.75 2.80
N ILE A 83 9.14 -0.29 1.75
CA ILE A 83 8.55 0.51 0.68
C ILE A 83 8.47 -0.35 -0.58
N MET A 84 7.28 -0.91 -0.81
CA MET A 84 6.94 -1.71 -2.00
C MET A 84 6.15 -0.90 -3.03
N GLY A 85 5.45 0.15 -2.57
CA GLY A 85 4.85 1.16 -3.43
C GLY A 85 5.87 1.75 -4.40
N VAL A 86 5.45 1.95 -5.64
CA VAL A 86 6.33 2.52 -6.68
C VAL A 86 6.47 4.03 -6.45
N TYR A 87 7.70 4.54 -6.57
CA TYR A 87 8.05 5.97 -6.62
C TYR A 87 8.94 6.19 -7.84
N GLY A 88 8.60 7.18 -8.66
CA GLY A 88 9.14 7.33 -10.02
C GLY A 88 10.30 8.32 -10.12
N GLY A 89 10.48 9.17 -9.12
CA GLY A 89 11.47 10.25 -9.18
C GLY A 89 11.73 10.89 -7.82
N PHE A 90 11.82 12.21 -7.82
CA PHE A 90 12.06 12.97 -6.59
C PHE A 90 10.80 13.01 -5.73
N VAL A 91 11.00 12.73 -4.45
CA VAL A 91 9.96 12.81 -3.43
C VAL A 91 10.29 13.97 -2.48
N ASP A 92 9.35 14.89 -2.30
CA ASP A 92 9.54 16.10 -1.49
C ASP A 92 8.87 15.98 -0.10
N LYS A 93 9.26 16.87 0.84
CA LYS A 93 8.68 17.02 2.19
C LYS A 93 8.66 15.74 3.02
N ILE A 94 9.64 14.86 2.80
CA ILE A 94 9.84 13.67 3.62
C ILE A 94 10.44 14.08 4.98
N PRO A 95 9.87 13.67 6.13
CA PRO A 95 10.31 14.07 7.46
C PRO A 95 11.61 13.35 7.89
N MET A 96 12.70 13.56 7.13
CA MET A 96 13.95 12.84 7.30
C MET A 96 14.56 13.02 8.69
N GLY A 97 14.42 14.21 9.28
CA GLY A 97 14.83 14.46 10.67
C GLY A 97 14.11 13.58 11.68
N ALA A 98 12.82 13.29 11.49
CA ALA A 98 12.07 12.39 12.34
C ALA A 98 12.57 10.93 12.19
N ALA A 99 12.81 10.49 10.95
CA ALA A 99 13.35 9.16 10.69
C ALA A 99 14.75 8.98 11.30
N PHE A 100 15.62 9.98 11.18
CA PHE A 100 16.95 9.97 11.77
C PHE A 100 16.88 9.86 13.30
N ASN A 101 16.11 10.73 13.96
CA ASN A 101 15.97 10.71 15.42
C ASN A 101 15.32 9.43 15.96
N LYS A 102 14.48 8.78 15.15
CA LYS A 102 13.90 7.49 15.47
C LYS A 102 14.83 6.32 15.15
N GLY A 103 15.92 6.51 14.40
CA GLY A 103 16.78 5.41 13.97
C GLY A 103 16.05 4.40 13.08
N LEU A 104 15.23 4.87 12.14
CA LEU A 104 14.44 3.99 11.26
C LEU A 104 15.31 3.30 10.21
N THR A 105 15.01 2.03 9.95
CA THR A 105 15.60 1.27 8.83
C THR A 105 14.68 1.34 7.63
N PHE A 106 15.20 1.73 6.47
CA PHE A 106 14.45 1.73 5.21
C PHE A 106 14.84 0.52 4.37
N LYS A 107 13.83 -0.21 3.86
CA LYS A 107 13.96 -1.29 2.89
C LYS A 107 13.04 -0.96 1.73
N MET A 108 13.54 -0.95 0.50
CA MET A 108 12.77 -0.51 -0.66
C MET A 108 13.22 -1.22 -1.93
N GLY A 109 12.34 -1.27 -2.91
CA GLY A 109 12.65 -1.74 -4.26
C GLY A 109 11.57 -2.62 -4.86
N GLN A 110 11.79 -2.98 -6.12
CA GLN A 110 10.95 -3.96 -6.82
C GLN A 110 11.10 -5.34 -6.17
N MET A 111 10.01 -6.12 -6.16
CA MET A 111 10.01 -7.46 -5.61
C MET A 111 11.06 -8.35 -6.30
N PHE A 112 11.90 -9.03 -5.52
CA PHE A 112 12.86 -10.01 -6.03
C PHE A 112 12.16 -11.34 -6.34
N GLY A 113 11.41 -11.39 -7.44
CA GLY A 113 10.60 -12.55 -7.83
C GLY A 113 11.39 -13.86 -7.79
N GLN A 114 12.56 -13.92 -8.44
CA GLN A 114 13.38 -15.15 -8.48
C GLN A 114 13.82 -15.64 -7.10
N LYS A 115 14.02 -14.73 -6.15
CA LYS A 115 14.44 -15.06 -4.78
C LYS A 115 13.28 -15.61 -3.95
N TYR A 116 12.09 -15.02 -4.07
CA TYR A 116 10.97 -15.29 -3.17
C TYR A 116 9.91 -16.25 -3.75
N MET A 117 9.77 -16.32 -5.07
CA MET A 117 8.74 -17.14 -5.72
C MET A 117 8.81 -18.63 -5.36
N PRO A 118 9.98 -19.30 -5.28
CA PRO A 118 10.02 -20.71 -4.89
C PRO A 118 9.42 -20.96 -3.50
N MET A 119 9.84 -20.16 -2.52
CA MET A 119 9.33 -20.24 -1.14
C MET A 119 7.83 -19.91 -1.07
N LEU A 120 7.36 -18.88 -1.79
CA LEU A 120 5.94 -18.52 -1.79
C LEU A 120 5.08 -19.63 -2.41
N LEU A 121 5.56 -20.26 -3.49
CA LEU A 121 4.86 -21.37 -4.13
C LEU A 121 4.77 -22.60 -3.22
N GLU A 122 5.86 -22.94 -2.52
CA GLU A 122 5.89 -24.04 -1.55
C GLU A 122 4.80 -23.86 -0.48
N ARG A 123 4.71 -22.68 0.14
CA ARG A 123 3.67 -22.36 1.13
C ARG A 123 2.24 -22.49 0.60
N VAL A 124 2.03 -22.14 -0.68
CA VAL A 124 0.71 -22.31 -1.33
C VAL A 124 0.41 -23.79 -1.54
N LEU A 125 1.40 -24.58 -1.98
CA LEU A 125 1.24 -26.02 -2.19
C LEU A 125 1.03 -26.78 -0.87
N GLU A 126 1.62 -26.31 0.23
CA GLU A 126 1.42 -26.83 1.59
C GLU A 126 0.09 -26.40 2.20
N GLY A 127 -0.65 -25.50 1.53
CA GLY A 127 -1.95 -25.01 1.99
C GLY A 127 -1.87 -23.99 3.12
N GLU A 128 -0.70 -23.42 3.40
CA GLU A 128 -0.55 -22.36 4.40
C GLU A 128 -1.26 -21.07 3.97
N VAL A 129 -1.35 -20.82 2.66
CA VAL A 129 -2.02 -19.65 2.08
C VAL A 129 -2.76 -20.03 0.80
N ASP A 130 -4.03 -19.64 0.71
CA ASP A 130 -4.83 -19.73 -0.53
C ASP A 130 -5.00 -18.33 -1.16
N PRO A 131 -4.17 -17.95 -2.15
CA PRO A 131 -4.27 -16.65 -2.79
C PRO A 131 -5.47 -16.56 -3.73
N SER A 132 -6.16 -17.67 -4.04
CA SER A 132 -7.27 -17.66 -5.00
C SER A 132 -8.47 -16.82 -4.54
N GLN A 133 -8.58 -16.60 -3.24
CA GLN A 133 -9.67 -15.87 -2.61
C GLN A 133 -9.63 -14.37 -2.92
N VAL A 134 -8.47 -13.81 -3.31
CA VAL A 134 -8.34 -12.38 -3.66
C VAL A 134 -9.00 -12.01 -4.99
N PHE A 135 -9.26 -13.00 -5.85
CA PHE A 135 -9.88 -12.78 -7.16
C PHE A 135 -11.38 -12.59 -7.05
N THR A 136 -11.80 -11.32 -7.02
CA THR A 136 -13.20 -10.91 -7.02
C THR A 136 -13.90 -11.08 -8.37
N HIS A 137 -13.15 -11.02 -9.48
CA HIS A 137 -13.70 -11.04 -10.83
C HIS A 137 -12.90 -12.02 -11.69
N ARG A 138 -13.60 -12.78 -12.53
CA ARG A 138 -13.02 -13.72 -13.49
C ARG A 138 -13.64 -13.44 -14.85
N LEU A 139 -12.81 -13.08 -15.82
CA LEU A 139 -13.24 -12.66 -17.15
C LEU A 139 -12.44 -13.42 -18.21
N SER A 140 -12.98 -13.52 -19.42
CA SER A 140 -12.27 -13.99 -20.60
C SER A 140 -11.25 -12.95 -21.10
N LEU A 141 -10.42 -13.31 -22.08
CA LEU A 141 -9.49 -12.36 -22.69
C LEU A 141 -10.20 -11.28 -23.51
N ASP A 142 -11.34 -11.59 -24.14
CA ASP A 142 -12.11 -10.62 -24.94
C ASP A 142 -12.72 -9.50 -24.08
N GLU A 143 -12.92 -9.79 -22.78
CA GLU A 143 -13.45 -8.86 -21.79
C GLU A 143 -12.37 -8.02 -21.09
N THR A 144 -11.12 -8.08 -21.55
CA THR A 144 -9.99 -7.35 -20.93
C THR A 144 -10.31 -5.87 -20.70
N LYS A 145 -10.92 -5.20 -21.70
CA LYS A 145 -11.29 -3.78 -21.59
C LYS A 145 -12.25 -3.54 -20.43
N GLN A 146 -13.27 -4.39 -20.27
CA GLN A 146 -14.21 -4.30 -19.16
C GLN A 146 -13.50 -4.55 -17.83
N GLY A 147 -12.57 -5.50 -17.77
CA GLY A 147 -11.76 -5.75 -16.57
C GLY A 147 -10.97 -4.51 -16.12
N PHE A 148 -10.35 -3.79 -17.06
CA PHE A 148 -9.68 -2.51 -16.77
C PHE A 148 -10.64 -1.44 -16.28
N GLU A 149 -11.82 -1.30 -16.88
CA GLU A 149 -12.83 -0.32 -16.46
C GLU A 149 -13.33 -0.59 -15.04
N ILE A 150 -13.61 -1.85 -14.71
CA ILE A 150 -14.04 -2.27 -13.36
C ILE A 150 -12.96 -1.92 -12.33
N PHE A 151 -11.70 -2.31 -12.60
CA PHE A 151 -10.59 -2.09 -11.68
C PHE A 151 -10.27 -0.60 -11.50
N LYS A 152 -10.13 0.15 -12.60
CA LYS A 152 -9.77 1.57 -12.59
C LYS A 152 -10.80 2.43 -11.85
N HIS A 153 -12.09 2.14 -12.07
CA HIS A 153 -13.18 2.92 -11.47
C HIS A 153 -13.67 2.34 -10.14
N LYS A 154 -12.98 1.34 -9.57
CA LYS A 154 -13.32 0.67 -8.30
C LYS A 154 -14.79 0.21 -8.25
N LYS A 155 -15.32 -0.25 -9.39
CA LYS A 155 -16.70 -0.72 -9.49
C LYS A 155 -16.85 -2.08 -8.83
N ASP A 156 -18.07 -2.40 -8.42
CA ASP A 156 -18.46 -3.75 -7.97
C ASP A 156 -17.59 -4.31 -6.84
N ASN A 157 -17.05 -3.43 -5.98
CA ASN A 157 -16.10 -3.79 -4.93
C ASN A 157 -14.90 -4.60 -5.45
N CYS A 158 -14.43 -4.30 -6.66
CA CYS A 158 -13.33 -5.01 -7.31
C CYS A 158 -12.01 -4.87 -6.54
N ILE A 159 -11.37 -6.02 -6.28
CA ILE A 159 -10.06 -6.11 -5.62
C ILE A 159 -9.01 -6.66 -6.58
N LYS A 160 -9.34 -7.75 -7.26
CA LYS A 160 -8.48 -8.35 -8.29
C LYS A 160 -9.33 -8.98 -9.39
N VAL A 161 -8.93 -8.70 -10.63
CA VAL A 161 -9.47 -9.32 -11.85
C VAL A 161 -8.50 -10.41 -12.30
N LEU A 162 -9.02 -11.62 -12.56
CA LEU A 162 -8.33 -12.71 -13.22
C LEU A 162 -8.83 -12.81 -14.67
N LEU A 163 -7.93 -12.63 -15.64
CA LEU A 163 -8.22 -12.97 -17.02
C LEU A 163 -7.87 -14.44 -17.25
N LYS A 164 -8.85 -15.25 -17.62
CA LYS A 164 -8.68 -16.69 -17.89
C LYS A 164 -8.79 -16.94 -19.39
N PRO A 165 -7.68 -17.36 -20.06
CA PRO A 165 -7.75 -17.80 -21.45
C PRO A 165 -8.70 -18.99 -21.61
N GLY A 166 -9.55 -18.96 -22.64
CA GLY A 166 -10.47 -20.06 -22.97
C GLY A 166 -11.66 -20.23 -22.02
N LEU A 167 -12.03 -19.16 -21.29
CA LEU A 167 -13.31 -19.08 -20.58
C LEU A 167 -14.47 -18.91 -21.57
#